data_AF-A0A2A6JP34-F1
#
_entry.id   AF-A0A2A6JP34-F1
#
_cell.length_a   1.000
_cell.length_b   1.000
_cell.length_c   1.000
_cell.angle_alpha   90.00
_cell.angle_beta   90.00
_cell.angle_gamma   90.00
#
_symmetry.space_group_name_H-M   'P 1'
#
loop_
_entity.id
_entity.type
_entity.pdbx_description
1 polymer ?
#
loop_
_entity_poly.entity_id
_entity_poly.type
_entity_poly.pdbx_seq_one_letter_code
_entity_poly.pdbx_strand_id
1 'polypeptide(L)' 'MSGRASPSILRQAQLLDGLVGHCLMRGGATAGEALVTITRAEVGELQALARRLWRMAPYEDEIRRLVAGS' A
#
# COMPACT_ATOMS: atom_id res chain seq x y z
N MET A 1 -13.28 22.08 1.05
CA MET A 1 -12.23 21.11 0.71
C MET A 1 -12.85 20.02 -0.14
N SER A 2 -12.63 20.03 -1.45
CA SER A 2 -13.07 18.91 -2.29
C SER A 2 -12.16 17.72 -1.96
N GLY A 3 -12.65 16.83 -1.11
CA GLY A 3 -11.89 15.66 -0.67
C GLY A 3 -11.68 14.77 -1.89
N ARG A 4 -10.47 14.78 -2.46
CA ARG A 4 -10.07 13.77 -3.44
C ARG A 4 -10.40 12.42 -2.82
N ALA A 5 -11.33 11.69 -3.44
CA ALA A 5 -11.74 10.38 -2.97
C ALA A 5 -10.49 9.54 -2.76
N SER A 6 -10.36 8.94 -1.57
CA SER A 6 -9.23 8.03 -1.35
C SER A 6 -9.32 6.90 -2.38
N PRO A 7 -8.21 6.50 -3.03
CA PRO A 7 -8.22 5.39 -3.98
C PRO A 7 -8.83 4.15 -3.32
N SER A 8 -9.48 3.29 -4.10
CA SER A 8 -10.07 2.05 -3.59
C SER A 8 -8.99 1.17 -2.93
N ILE A 9 -9.40 0.27 -2.03
CA ILE A 9 -8.48 -0.69 -1.41
C ILE A 9 -7.76 -1.50 -2.49
N LEU A 10 -8.48 -1.92 -3.53
CA LEU A 10 -7.91 -2.63 -4.68
C LEU A 10 -6.80 -1.81 -5.37
N ARG A 11 -7.01 -0.50 -5.57
CA ARG A 11 -6.00 0.34 -6.22
C ARG A 11 -4.75 0.53 -5.35
N GLN A 12 -4.93 0.63 -4.04
CA GLN A 12 -3.80 0.69 -3.09
C GLN A 12 -3.01 -0.63 -3.08
N ALA A 13 -3.70 -1.78 -3.12
CA ALA A 13 -3.05 -3.09 -3.23
C ALA A 13 -2.24 -3.20 -4.54
N GLN A 14 -2.81 -2.80 -5.68
CA GLN A 14 -2.11 -2.79 -6.97
C GLN A 14 -0.85 -1.91 -6.96
N LEU A 15 -0.89 -0.76 -6.29
CA LEU A 15 0.27 0.12 -6.13
C LEU A 15 1.38 -0.58 -5.32
N LEU A 16 1.02 -1.21 -4.20
CA LEU A 16 1.98 -1.95 -3.37
C LEU A 16 2.55 -3.17 -4.11
N ASP A 17 1.71 -3.93 -4.81
CA ASP A 17 2.13 -5.09 -5.61
C ASP A 17 3.10 -4.69 -6.72
N GLY A 18 2.86 -3.55 -7.39
CA GLY A 18 3.79 -3.00 -8.38
C GLY A 18 5.16 -2.71 -7.76
N LEU A 19 5.19 -2.08 -6.58
CA LEU A 19 6.44 -1.80 -5.86
C LEU A 19 7.15 -3.09 -5.43
N VAL A 20 6.42 -4.07 -4.90
CA VAL A 20 6.96 -5.38 -4.52
C VAL A 20 7.54 -6.09 -5.73
N GLY A 21 6.89 -5.99 -6.90
CA GLY A 21 7.38 -6.58 -8.14
C GLY A 21 8.79 -6.11 -8.52
N HIS A 22 9.15 -4.86 -8.23
CA HIS A 22 10.50 -4.33 -8.44
C HIS A 22 11.54 -4.88 -7.45
N CYS A 23 11.10 -5.49 -6.36
CA CYS A 23 11.94 -6.11 -5.33
C CYS A 23 12.10 -7.62 -5.55
N LEU A 24 11.59 -8.19 -6.66
CA LEU A 24 11.70 -9.61 -6.98
C LEU A 24 12.76 -9.87 -8.06
N MET A 25 13.59 -10.88 -7.82
CA MET A 25 14.52 -11.45 -8.80
C MET A 25 13.81 -12.36 -9.78
N ARG A 26 14.51 -12.79 -10.85
CA ARG A 26 14.00 -13.86 -11.73
C ARG A 26 13.70 -15.11 -10.90
N GLY A 27 12.51 -15.67 -11.08
CA GLY A 27 12.03 -16.82 -10.30
C GLY A 27 11.29 -16.45 -9.01
N GLY A 28 11.11 -15.15 -8.70
CA GLY A 28 10.24 -14.69 -7.61
C GLY A 28 10.90 -14.61 -6.24
N ALA A 29 12.21 -14.87 -6.13
CA ALA A 29 12.95 -14.63 -4.89
C ALA A 29 13.05 -13.13 -4.58
N THR A 30 12.95 -12.75 -3.31
CA THR A 30 13.16 -11.35 -2.89
C THR A 30 14.63 -10.94 -3.08
N ALA A 31 14.85 -9.78 -3.67
CA ALA A 31 16.19 -9.20 -3.82
C ALA A 31 16.74 -8.75 -2.44
N GLY A 32 18.05 -8.89 -2.24
CA GLY A 32 18.71 -8.35 -1.04
C GLY A 32 18.73 -6.82 -1.01
N GLU A 33 18.90 -6.19 -2.17
CA GLU A 33 18.79 -4.74 -2.37
C GLU A 33 18.09 -4.49 -3.71
N ALA A 34 17.23 -3.47 -3.76
CA ALA A 34 16.52 -3.06 -4.96
C ALA A 34 16.48 -1.53 -5.07
N LEU A 35 16.75 -1.02 -6.28
CA LEU A 35 16.57 0.39 -6.62
C LEU A 35 15.24 0.55 -7.36
N VAL A 36 14.35 1.37 -6.82
CA VAL A 36 13.02 1.63 -7.40
C VAL A 36 12.90 3.11 -7.72
N THR A 37 12.55 3.42 -8.97
CA THR A 37 12.21 4.79 -9.38
C THR A 37 10.72 5.01 -9.11
N ILE A 38 10.39 6.02 -8.29
CA ILE A 38 9.01 6.37 -7.96
C ILE A 38 8.74 7.80 -8.42
N THR A 39 7.64 8.01 -9.14
CA THR A 39 7.21 9.32 -9.63
C THR A 39 6.62 10.18 -8.51
N ARG A 40 6.57 11.49 -8.74
CA ARG A 40 5.94 12.43 -7.79
C ARG A 40 4.47 12.08 -7.48
N ALA A 41 3.74 11.56 -8.46
CA ALA A 41 2.34 11.17 -8.28
C ALA A 41 2.22 9.98 -7.33
N GLU A 42 3.02 8.93 -7.56
CA GLU A 42 3.07 7.73 -6.71
C GLU A 42 3.51 8.05 -5.28
N VAL A 43 4.48 8.95 -5.10
CA VAL A 43 4.85 9.45 -3.76
C VAL A 43 3.64 10.08 -3.06
N GLY A 44 2.84 10.88 -3.77
CA GLY A 44 1.62 11.48 -3.22
C GLY A 44 0.59 10.43 -2.80
N GLU A 45 0.43 9.37 -3.59
CA GLU A 45 -0.46 8.24 -3.28
C GLU A 45 0.01 7.46 -2.05
N LEU A 46 1.32 7.15 -1.96
CA LEU A 46 1.92 6.46 -0.82
C LEU A 46 1.78 7.27 0.47
N GLN A 47 2.00 8.59 0.41
CA GLN A 47 1.78 9.46 1.56
C GLN A 47 0.32 9.49 2.02
N ALA A 48 -0.63 9.51 1.07
CA ALA A 48 -2.05 9.46 1.39
C ALA A 48 -2.45 8.12 2.02
N LEU A 49 -1.91 7.02 1.48
CA LEU A 49 -2.07 5.67 2.01
C LEU A 49 -1.53 5.56 3.44
N ALA A 50 -0.29 5.99 3.68
CA ALA A 50 0.33 5.97 5.00
C ALA A 50 -0.53 6.73 6.02
N ARG A 51 -0.97 7.95 5.70
CA ARG A 51 -1.86 8.72 6.59
C ARG A 51 -3.18 8.01 6.88
N ARG A 52 -3.73 7.25 5.93
CA ARG A 52 -4.94 6.47 6.13
C ARG A 52 -4.68 5.30 7.08
N LEU A 53 -3.58 4.56 6.87
CA LEU A 53 -3.17 3.47 7.75
C LEU A 53 -2.95 3.94 9.19
N TRP A 54 -2.28 5.09 9.37
CA TRP A 54 -2.13 5.71 10.69
C TRP A 54 -3.45 5.99 11.42
N ARG A 55 -4.49 6.40 10.69
CA ARG A 55 -5.83 6.60 11.26
C ARG A 55 -6.55 5.29 11.56
N MET A 56 -6.23 4.22 10.84
CA MET A 56 -6.82 2.90 11.03
C MET A 56 -6.14 2.10 12.14
N ALA A 57 -4.86 2.37 12.43
CA ALA A 57 -4.05 1.62 13.39
C ALA A 57 -4.70 1.43 14.78
N PRO A 58 -5.38 2.43 15.39
CA PRO A 58 -6.05 2.22 16.68
C PRO A 58 -7.18 1.18 16.67
N TYR A 59 -7.71 0.84 15.48
CA TYR A 59 -8.84 -0.06 15.29
C TYR A 59 -8.44 -1.43 14.72
N GLU A 60 -7.15 -1.77 14.76
CA GLU A 60 -6.59 -2.96 14.09
C GLU A 60 -7.33 -4.25 14.46
N ASP A 61 -7.62 -4.48 15.73
CA ASP A 61 -8.29 -5.69 16.20
C ASP A 61 -9.73 -5.80 15.68
N GLU A 62 -10.45 -4.69 15.60
CA GLU A 62 -11.81 -4.65 15.06
C GLU A 62 -11.80 -4.90 13.55
N ILE A 63 -10.86 -4.27 12.83
CA ILE A 63 -10.67 -4.47 11.40
C ILE A 63 -10.33 -5.95 11.12
N ARG A 64 -9.43 -6.56 11.91
CA ARG A 64 -9.05 -7.96 11.75
C ARG A 64 -10.26 -8.89 11.90
N ARG A 65 -11.10 -8.67 12.92
CA ARG A 65 -12.34 -9.44 13.11
C ARG A 65 -13.30 -9.33 11.92
N LEU A 66 -13.45 -8.12 11.38
CA LEU A 66 -14.34 -7.87 10.24
C LEU A 66 -13.82 -8.47 8.92
N VAL A 67 -12.50 -8.45 8.70
CA VAL A 67 -11.89 -8.86 7.43
C VAL A 67 -11.61 -10.36 7.36
N ALA A 68 -11.08 -10.95 8.43
CA ALA A 68 -10.70 -12.36 8.42
C ALA A 68 -11.90 -13.32 8.53
N GLY A 69 -13.05 -12.81 8.98
CA GLY A 69 -14.08 -13.66 9.56
C GLY A 69 -13.58 -14.27 10.87
N SER A 70 -14.44 -14.28 11.88
CA SER A 70 -14.17 -14.99 13.15
C SER A 70 -13.81 -16.45 12.93
#